data_AF-A0A174WA07-F1
#
_entry.id   AF-A0A174WA07-F1
#
_cell.length_a   1.000
_cell.length_b   1.000
_cell.length_c   1.000
_cell.angle_alpha   90.00
_cell.angle_beta   90.00
_cell.angle_gamma   90.00
#
_symmetry.space_group_name_H-M   'P 1'
#
loop_
_entity.id
_entity.type
_entity.pdbx_description
1 polymer ?
#
loop_
_entity_poly.entity_id
_entity_poly.type
_entity_poly.pdbx_seq_one_letter_code
_entity_poly.pdbx_strand_id
1 'polypeptide(L)'
;MDERIRAVIHTQAGKYARNLLSAVTESGLDIRAMPAIFLGGGAALLKRHLSATDGLCRPLILDDVSLNAKGYERLVGQMSRGVGHGG
;
A
#
# COMPACT_ATOMS: atom_id res chain seq x y z
N MET A 1 9.51 -27.17 2.04
CA MET A 1 9.50 -26.06 3.03
C MET A 1 8.84 -26.58 4.28
N ASP A 2 9.46 -26.38 5.44
CA ASP A 2 8.96 -26.87 6.73
C ASP A 2 7.68 -26.13 7.15
N GLU A 3 6.66 -26.86 7.60
CA GLU A 3 5.33 -26.29 7.91
C GLU A 3 5.41 -25.30 9.09
N ARG A 4 6.35 -25.50 10.02
CA ARG A 4 6.60 -24.57 11.13
C ARG A 4 7.12 -23.23 10.62
N ILE A 5 8.01 -23.25 9.62
CA ILE A 5 8.55 -22.03 8.98
C ILE A 5 7.41 -21.27 8.30
N ARG A 6 6.56 -21.97 7.55
CA ARG A 6 5.38 -21.37 6.91
C ARG A 6 4.45 -20.73 7.94
N ALA A 7 4.18 -21.40 9.06
CA ALA A 7 3.34 -20.88 10.14
C ALA A 7 3.92 -19.61 10.78
N VAL A 8 5.24 -19.55 10.98
CA VAL A 8 5.91 -18.34 11.50
C VAL A 8 5.76 -17.18 10.52
N ILE A 9 5.99 -17.41 9.22
CA ILE A 9 5.86 -16.38 8.18
C ILE A 9 4.44 -15.80 8.18
N HIS A 10 3.41 -16.65 8.18
CA HIS A 10 2.02 -16.20 8.21
C HIS A 10 1.69 -15.43 9.49
N THR A 11 2.19 -15.89 10.64
CA THR A 11 1.98 -15.21 11.93
C THR A 11 2.59 -13.81 11.93
N GLN A 12 3.83 -13.68 11.45
CA GLN A 12 4.52 -12.39 11.41
C GLN A 12 3.91 -11.45 10.37
N ALA A 13 3.51 -11.95 9.19
CA ALA A 13 2.79 -11.17 8.19
C ALA A 13 1.47 -10.62 8.74
N GLY A 14 0.73 -11.43 9.50
CA GLY A 14 -0.50 -10.99 10.16
C GLY A 14 -0.26 -9.93 11.24
N LYS A 15 0.81 -10.09 12.05
CA LYS A 15 1.20 -9.08 13.05
C LYS A 15 1.58 -7.75 12.39
N TYR A 16 2.39 -7.80 11.33
CA TYR A 16 2.77 -6.61 10.56
C TYR A 16 1.54 -5.85 10.04
N ALA A 17 0.60 -6.56 9.40
CA ALA A 17 -0.60 -5.93 8.86
C ALA A 17 -1.45 -5.26 9.94
N ARG A 18 -1.68 -5.93 11.08
CA ARG A 18 -2.45 -5.35 12.19
C ARG A 18 -1.76 -4.13 12.78
N ASN A 19 -0.46 -4.21 13.05
CA ASN A 19 0.30 -3.09 13.61
C ASN A 19 0.27 -1.86 12.70
N LEU A 20 0.37 -2.07 11.38
CA LEU A 20 0.29 -0.96 10.42
C LEU A 20 -1.10 -0.31 10.43
N LEU A 21 -2.18 -1.10 10.43
CA LEU A 21 -3.55 -0.58 10.46
C LEU A 21 -3.87 0.13 11.79
N SER A 22 -3.36 -0.40 12.91
CA SER A 22 -3.41 0.27 14.21
C SER A 22 -2.72 1.62 14.16
N ALA A 23 -1.48 1.69 13.66
CA ALA A 23 -0.74 2.95 13.56
C ALA A 23 -1.46 4.00 12.68
N VAL A 24 -2.08 3.57 11.58
CA VAL A 24 -2.89 4.46 10.73
C VAL A 24 -4.09 5.01 11.49
N THR A 25 -4.81 4.15 12.23
CA THR A 25 -5.97 4.55 13.04
C THR A 25 -5.56 5.47 14.19
N GLU A 26 -4.45 5.16 14.87
CA GLU A 26 -3.86 5.97 15.94
C GLU A 26 -3.38 7.35 15.44
N SER A 27 -3.05 7.46 14.14
CA SER A 27 -2.76 8.73 13.48
C SER A 27 -4.02 9.55 13.13
N GLY A 28 -5.21 9.08 13.52
CA GLY A 28 -6.49 9.74 13.27
C GLY A 28 -7.10 9.47 11.89
N LEU A 29 -6.55 8.52 11.12
CA LEU A 29 -7.04 8.18 9.78
C LEU A 29 -7.94 6.94 9.83
N ASP A 30 -9.25 7.13 9.65
CA ASP A 30 -10.19 6.02 9.46
C ASP A 30 -10.27 5.64 7.97
N ILE A 31 -9.53 4.59 7.60
CA ILE A 31 -9.49 4.04 6.23
C ILE A 31 -10.84 3.50 5.74
N ARG A 32 -11.85 3.38 6.63
CA ARG A 32 -13.21 2.97 6.28
C ARG A 32 -14.09 4.14 5.88
N ALA A 33 -13.74 5.35 6.32
CA ALA A 33 -14.47 6.58 6.04
C ALA A 33 -13.76 7.44 4.98
N MET A 34 -12.48 7.16 4.71
CA MET A 34 -11.65 7.92 3.77
C MET A 34 -11.11 7.05 2.64
N PRO A 35 -11.01 7.56 1.40
CA PRO A 35 -10.33 6.87 0.33
C PRO A 35 -8.87 6.59 0.69
N ALA A 36 -8.45 5.33 0.58
CA ALA A 36 -7.08 4.90 0.89
C ALA A 36 -6.51 4.04 -0.23
N ILE A 37 -5.24 4.27 -0.56
CA ILE A 37 -4.48 3.46 -1.53
C ILE A 37 -3.22 2.94 -0.83
N PHE A 38 -3.07 1.62 -0.80
CA PHE A 38 -1.86 0.96 -0.33
C PHE A 38 -1.02 0.52 -1.54
N LEU A 39 0.26 0.86 -1.53
CA LEU A 39 1.21 0.56 -2.61
C LEU A 39 2.58 0.15 -2.07
N GLY A 40 3.41 -0.45 -2.94
CA GLY A 40 4.73 -0.95 -2.59
C GLY A 40 4.72 -2.40 -2.06
N GLY A 41 5.91 -2.92 -1.74
CA GLY A 41 6.11 -4.36 -1.46
C GLY A 41 5.28 -4.93 -0.29
N GLY A 42 4.97 -4.11 0.71
CA GLY A 42 4.16 -4.53 1.86
C GLY A 42 2.65 -4.56 1.60
N ALA A 43 2.16 -3.94 0.53
CA ALA A 43 0.73 -3.75 0.29
C ALA A 43 -0.01 -5.08 0.05
N ALA A 44 0.65 -6.05 -0.59
CA ALA A 44 0.08 -7.37 -0.82
C ALA A 44 -0.26 -8.12 0.48
N LEU A 45 0.45 -7.85 1.57
CA LEU A 45 0.19 -8.45 2.89
C LEU A 45 -1.12 -7.93 3.52
N LEU A 46 -1.58 -6.76 3.11
CA LEU A 46 -2.80 -6.13 3.61
C LEU A 46 -4.07 -6.67 2.96
N LYS A 47 -3.98 -7.27 1.76
CA LYS A 47 -5.15 -7.81 1.01
C LYS A 47 -6.08 -8.66 1.87
N ARG A 48 -5.50 -9.57 2.67
CA ARG A 48 -6.25 -10.50 3.51
C ARG A 48 -6.89 -9.84 4.74
N HIS A 49 -6.36 -8.70 5.18
CA HIS A 49 -6.82 -7.97 6.36
C HIS A 49 -7.83 -6.87 6.01
N LEU A 50 -7.85 -6.41 4.75
CA LEU A 50 -8.75 -5.36 4.26
C LEU A 50 -9.99 -5.89 3.53
N SER A 51 -10.01 -7.16 3.12
CA SER A 51 -11.16 -7.75 2.41
C SER A 51 -12.39 -7.98 3.30
N ALA A 52 -12.24 -7.84 4.62
CA ALA A 52 -13.31 -8.06 5.60
C ALA A 52 -13.99 -6.76 6.07
N THR A 53 -13.74 -5.62 5.41
CA THR A 53 -14.15 -4.30 5.91
C THR A 53 -15.34 -3.75 5.12
N ASP A 54 -16.54 -3.80 5.70
CA ASP A 54 -17.80 -3.19 5.19
C ASP A 54 -17.83 -1.66 5.42
N GLY A 55 -16.73 -0.97 5.10
CA GLY A 55 -16.63 0.49 5.20
C GLY A 55 -17.24 1.20 3.99
N LEU A 56 -17.65 2.47 4.17
CA LEU A 56 -18.10 3.33 3.06
C LEU A 56 -17.02 3.47 1.98
N CYS A 57 -15.75 3.50 2.40
CA CYS A 57 -14.59 3.48 1.52
C CYS A 57 -13.90 2.11 1.60
N ARG A 58 -13.65 1.52 0.43
CA ARG A 58 -12.87 0.29 0.28
C ARG A 58 -11.44 0.66 -0.13
N PRO A 59 -10.42 0.36 0.70
CA PRO A 59 -9.04 0.66 0.32
C PRO A 59 -8.62 -0.13 -0.94
N LEU A 60 -7.89 0.55 -1.83
CA LEU A 60 -7.33 -0.06 -3.03
C LEU A 60 -5.90 -0.51 -2.79
N ILE A 61 -5.52 -1.67 -3.33
CA ILE A 61 -4.15 -2.16 -3.29
C ILE A 61 -3.60 -2.16 -4.71
N LEU A 62 -2.46 -1.49 -4.89
CA LEU A 62 -1.71 -1.52 -6.13
C LEU A 62 -0.52 -2.47 -5.97
N ASP A 63 -0.56 -3.59 -6.68
CA ASP A 63 0.39 -4.69 -6.51
C ASP A 63 1.75 -4.49 -7.17
N ASP A 64 1.89 -3.46 -7.99
CA ASP A 64 3.15 -3.18 -8.66
C ASP A 64 4.14 -2.54 -7.66
N VAL A 65 5.12 -3.33 -7.24
CA VAL A 65 6.15 -2.93 -6.27
C VAL A 65 7.03 -1.78 -6.77
N SER A 66 7.07 -1.56 -8.09
CA SER A 66 7.87 -0.54 -8.74
C SER A 66 7.12 0.78 -8.97
N LEU A 67 5.90 0.93 -8.44
CA LEU A 67 5.07 2.11 -8.67
C LEU A 67 5.73 3.43 -8.27
N ASN A 68 6.51 3.45 -7.19
CA ASN A 68 7.26 4.65 -6.82
C ASN A 68 8.31 4.99 -7.87
N ALA A 69 9.06 3.99 -8.36
CA ALA A 69 10.07 4.20 -9.40
C ALA A 69 9.44 4.67 -10.72
N LYS A 70 8.36 4.01 -11.17
CA LYS A 70 7.58 4.42 -12.35
C LYS A 70 6.99 5.82 -12.19
N GLY A 71 6.54 6.15 -10.98
CA GLY A 71 6.06 7.48 -10.62
C GLY A 71 7.15 8.53 -10.79
N TYR A 72 8.36 8.27 -10.29
CA TYR A 72 9.50 9.18 -10.46
C TYR A 72 9.93 9.30 -11.93
N GLU A 73 10.02 8.19 -12.66
CA GLU A 73 10.35 8.21 -14.10
C GLU A 73 9.35 9.07 -14.88
N ARG A 74 8.05 8.88 -14.62
CA ARG A 74 7.00 9.67 -15.25
C ARG A 74 7.11 11.15 -14.86
N LEU A 75 7.35 11.45 -13.58
CA LEU A 75 7.49 12.82 -13.10
C LEU A 75 8.65 13.54 -13.80
N VAL A 76 9.82 12.91 -13.87
CA VAL A 76 10.99 13.43 -14.59
C VAL A 76 10.67 13.63 -16.07
N GLY A 77 10.04 12.65 -16.72
CA GLY A 77 9.63 12.77 -18.12
C GLY A 77 8.69 13.95 -18.40
N GLN A 78 7.79 14.29 -17.47
CA GLN A 78 6.93 15.48 -17.60
C GLN A 78 7.73 16.78 -17.39
N MET A 79 8.60 16.82 -16.38
CA MET A 79 9.42 18.00 -16.10
C MET A 79 10.37 18.32 -17.26
N SER A 80 11.02 17.32 -17.83
CA SER A 80 11.91 17.50 -19.00
C SER A 80 11.15 17.95 -20.26
N ARG A 81 9.86 17.60 -20.38
CA ARG A 81 9.00 18.07 -21.49
C ARG A 81 8.44 19.48 -21.25
N GLY A 82 8.21 19.85 -19.99
CA GLY A 82 7.73 21.18 -19.59
C GLY A 82 8.77 22.29 -19.72
N VAL A 83 10.07 21.97 -19.61
CA VAL A 83 11.18 22.93 -19.82
C VAL A 83 11.31 23.33 -21.30
N GLY A 84 10.76 22.56 -22.24
CA GLY A 84 10.80 22.86 -23.68
C GLY A 84 9.66 23.73 -24.22
N HIS A 85 8.70 24.16 -23.39
CA HIS A 85 7.52 24.93 -23.82
C HIS A 85 7.37 26.32 -23.15
N GLY A 86 8.41 26.80 -22.47
CA GLY A 86 8.54 28.23 -22.15
C GLY A 86 9.44 28.88 -23.20
N GLY A 87 8.83 29.60 -24.15
CA GLY A 87 9.55 30.40 -25.15
C GLY A 87 10.29 31.60 -24.54
#